data_AF-E6WLA5-F1
#
_entry.id   AF-E6WLA5-F1
#
_cell.length_a   1.000
_cell.length_b   1.000
_cell.length_c   1.000
_cell.angle_alpha   90.00
_cell.angle_beta   90.00
_cell.angle_gamma   90.00
#
_symmetry.space_group_name_H-M   'P 1'
#
loop_
_entity.id
_entity.type
_entity.pdbx_description
1 polymer ?
#
loop_
_entity_poly.entity_id
_entity_poly.type
_entity_poly.pdbx_seq_one_letter_code
_entity_poly.pdbx_strand_id
1 'polypeptide(L)' 'MRQDGLPPEKDAGLTGYFSLVTHPCQIELLGRITVELLRQEQRLTRTAVCLKLIARLDGTVDEDGAAHLTALLRMLFNR' A
#
# COMPACT_ATOMS: atom_id res chain seq x y z
N MET A 1 22.72 -27.82 -4.16
CA MET A 1 21.99 -26.63 -3.69
C MET A 1 22.37 -25.43 -4.55
N ARG A 2 21.68 -25.22 -5.68
CA ARG A 2 21.77 -24.00 -6.48
C ARG A 2 20.34 -23.49 -6.63
N GLN A 3 20.04 -22.36 -6.00
CA GLN A 3 18.82 -21.61 -6.28
C GLN A 3 19.21 -20.60 -7.35
N ASP A 4 18.96 -20.99 -8.60
CA ASP A 4 19.09 -20.13 -9.75
C ASP A 4 18.05 -19.00 -9.68
N GLY A 5 18.58 -17.77 -9.61
CA GLY A 5 18.08 -16.61 -10.33
C GLY A 5 16.60 -16.28 -10.23
N LEU A 6 16.17 -15.69 -9.11
CA LEU A 6 15.20 -14.60 -9.24
C LEU A 6 16.01 -13.36 -9.62
N PRO A 7 15.77 -12.73 -10.80
CA PRO A 7 16.38 -11.43 -11.06
C PRO A 7 16.01 -10.50 -9.91
N PRO A 8 16.86 -9.54 -9.52
CA PRO A 8 16.41 -8.48 -8.64
C PRO A 8 15.29 -7.79 -9.41
N GLU A 9 14.04 -8.13 -9.09
CA GLU A 9 12.90 -7.34 -9.50
C GLU A 9 13.33 -5.92 -9.15
N LYS A 10 13.42 -5.06 -10.17
CA LYS A 10 13.41 -3.62 -9.96
C LYS A 10 12.00 -3.30 -9.43
N ASP A 11 11.70 -3.84 -8.25
CA ASP A 11 10.54 -3.51 -7.49
C ASP A 11 10.84 -2.07 -7.13
N ALA A 12 10.24 -1.12 -7.85
CA ALA A 12 10.15 0.24 -7.36
C ALA A 12 9.61 0.03 -5.95
N GLY A 13 10.47 0.21 -4.93
CA GLY A 13 10.10 -0.11 -3.56
C GLY A 13 8.86 0.69 -3.19
N LEU A 14 8.30 0.46 -2.01
CA LEU A 14 7.09 1.15 -1.56
C LEU A 14 7.09 2.67 -1.83
N THR A 15 8.27 3.30 -1.70
CA THR A 15 8.53 4.71 -2.04
C THR A 15 8.15 5.09 -3.47
N GLY A 16 8.49 4.24 -4.46
CA GLY A 16 8.17 4.48 -5.87
C GLY A 16 6.67 4.47 -6.13
N TYR A 17 5.93 3.57 -5.49
CA TYR A 17 4.47 3.54 -5.56
C TYR A 17 3.84 4.78 -4.92
N PHE A 18 4.37 5.22 -3.77
CA PHE A 18 3.86 6.40 -3.06
C PHE A 18 4.06 7.68 -3.86
N SER A 19 5.16 7.79 -4.63
CA SER A 19 5.39 8.92 -5.53
C SER A 19 4.39 9.02 -6.69
N LEU A 20 3.66 7.94 -7.01
CA LEU A 20 2.63 7.96 -8.06
C LEU A 20 1.28 8.48 -7.57
N VAL A 21 1.10 8.64 -6.25
CA VAL A 21 -0.17 9.06 -5.66
C VAL A 21 -0.22 10.59 -5.62
N THR A 22 -1.13 11.17 -6.40
CA THR A 22 -1.30 12.63 -6.52
C THR A 22 -2.57 13.13 -5.84
N HIS A 23 -3.53 12.25 -5.55
CA HIS A 23 -4.81 12.65 -4.97
C HIS A 23 -4.66 12.93 -3.45
N PRO A 24 -5.08 14.10 -2.94
CA PRO A 24 -4.82 14.50 -1.56
C PRO A 24 -5.43 13.53 -0.53
N CYS A 25 -6.65 13.04 -0.74
CA CYS A 25 -7.27 12.05 0.16
C CYS A 25 -6.46 10.74 0.24
N GLN A 26 -5.88 10.30 -0.89
CA GLN A 26 -5.11 9.06 -0.94
C GLN A 26 -3.74 9.24 -0.26
N ILE A 27 -3.11 10.42 -0.43
CA ILE A 27 -1.87 10.78 0.27
C ILE A 27 -2.10 10.80 1.78
N GLU A 28 -3.17 11.45 2.25
CA GLU A 28 -3.52 11.49 3.67
C GLU A 28 -3.76 10.08 4.24
N LEU A 29 -4.45 9.23 3.48
CA LEU A 29 -4.76 7.87 3.88
C LEU A 29 -3.49 7.00 3.98
N LEU A 30 -2.61 7.05 2.99
CA LEU A 30 -1.31 6.37 3.03
C LEU A 30 -0.42 6.90 4.16
N GLY A 31 -0.43 8.21 4.40
CA GLY A 31 0.29 8.83 5.52
C GLY A 31 -0.18 8.28 6.87
N ARG A 32 -1.50 8.21 7.09
CA ARG A 32 -2.09 7.62 8.31
C ARG A 32 -1.72 6.15 8.48
N ILE A 33 -1.81 5.35 7.42
CA ILE A 33 -1.41 3.93 7.46
C ILE A 33 0.08 3.79 7.81
N THR A 34 0.92 4.60 7.18
CA THR A 34 2.37 4.59 7.42
C THR A 34 2.69 4.90 8.87
N VAL A 35 2.11 5.97 9.43
CA VAL A 35 2.29 6.33 10.83
C VAL A 35 1.78 5.22 11.77
N GLU A 36 0.65 4.59 11.45
CA GLU A 36 0.10 3.49 12.24
C GLU A 36 1.03 2.27 12.27
N LEU A 37 1.56 1.87 11.11
CA LEU A 37 2.52 0.75 11.01
C LEU A 37 3.79 1.05 11.82
N LEU A 38 4.33 2.25 11.69
CA LEU A 38 5.52 2.67 12.43
C LEU A 38 5.29 2.71 13.94
N ARG A 39 4.11 3.19 14.38
CA ARG A 39 3.71 3.18 15.81
C ARG A 39 3.53 1.77 16.37
N GLN A 40 3.20 0.81 15.53
CA GLN A 40 3.08 -0.61 15.90
C GLN A 40 4.41 -1.37 15.77
N GLU A 41 5.53 -0.65 15.54
CA GLU A 41 6.86 -1.23 15.32
C GLU A 41 6.89 -2.24 14.16
N GLN A 42 5.94 -2.12 13.22
CA GLN A 42 5.86 -2.97 12.05
C GLN A 42 6.72 -2.42 10.91
N ARG A 43 7.31 -3.33 10.13
CA ARG A 43 8.04 -2.96 8.92
C ARG A 43 7.08 -2.40 7.87
N LEU A 44 7.46 -1.27 7.28
CA LEU A 44 6.75 -0.66 6.17
C LEU A 44 6.98 -1.49 4.89
N THR A 45 6.07 -2.42 4.60
CA THR A 45 6.14 -3.30 3.43
C THR A 45 4.86 -3.20 2.60
N ARG A 46 4.94 -3.57 1.32
CA ARG A 46 3.78 -3.62 0.42
C ARG A 46 2.66 -4.47 1.01
N THR A 47 3.02 -5.63 1.56
CA THR A 47 2.09 -6.53 2.26
C THR A 47 1.43 -5.86 3.45
N ALA A 48 2.20 -5.21 4.34
CA ALA A 48 1.64 -4.56 5.52
C ALA A 48 0.67 -3.43 5.13
N VAL A 49 1.03 -2.62 4.12
CA VAL A 49 0.14 -1.56 3.61
C VAL A 49 -1.13 -2.13 2.97
N CYS A 50 -1.02 -3.16 2.13
CA CYS A 50 -2.18 -3.82 1.53
C CYS A 50 -3.14 -4.38 2.58
N LEU A 51 -2.62 -5.07 3.61
CA LEU A 51 -3.45 -5.60 4.70
C LEU A 51 -4.21 -4.50 5.43
N LYS A 52 -3.56 -3.36 5.71
CA LYS A 52 -4.19 -2.20 6.35
C LYS A 52 -5.24 -1.51 5.48
N LEU A 53 -5.03 -1.50 4.16
CA LEU A 53 -6.00 -0.98 3.20
C LEU A 53 -7.24 -1.88 3.10
N ILE A 54 -7.03 -3.20 3.01
CA ILE A 54 -8.12 -4.19 2.98
C ILE A 54 -8.96 -4.11 4.26
N ALA A 55 -8.32 -4.11 5.43
CA ALA A 55 -9.03 -4.02 6.71
C ALA A 55 -9.86 -2.73 6.85
N ARG A 56 -9.42 -1.61 6.24
CA ARG A 56 -10.20 -0.37 6.20
C ARG A 56 -11.35 -0.46 5.20
N LEU A 57 -11.14 -1.11 4.06
CA LEU A 57 -12.17 -1.31 3.05
C LEU A 57 -13.32 -2.16 3.59
N ASP A 58 -13.03 -3.23 4.33
CA ASP A 58 -14.04 -4.07 5.00
C ASP A 58 -14.93 -3.29 5.98
N GLY A 59 -14.40 -2.22 6.58
CA GLY A 59 -15.14 -1.37 7.53
C GLY A 59 -15.75 -0.11 6.92
N THR A 60 -15.55 0.17 5.63
CA THR A 60 -16.00 1.41 5.00
C THR A 60 -17.41 1.23 4.42
N VAL A 61 -18.34 2.10 4.83
CA VAL A 61 -19.73 2.13 4.33
C VAL A 61 -19.91 3.20 3.24
N ASP A 62 -18.94 4.11 3.11
CA ASP A 62 -18.96 5.21 2.15
C ASP A 62 -18.35 4.80 0.80
N GLU A 63 -19.09 5.08 -0.29
CA GLU A 63 -18.69 4.66 -1.64
C GLU A 63 -17.44 5.41 -2.15
N ASP A 64 -17.26 6.67 -1.77
CA ASP A 64 -16.12 7.49 -2.20
C ASP A 64 -14.82 7.06 -1.49
N GLY A 65 -14.90 6.82 -0.18
CA GLY A 65 -13.83 6.23 0.61
C GLY A 65 -13.42 4.84 0.13
N ALA A 66 -14.41 3.99 -0.20
CA ALA A 66 -14.16 2.67 -0.77
C ALA A 66 -13.46 2.74 -2.15
N ALA A 67 -13.83 3.73 -2.98
CA ALA A 67 -13.18 3.96 -4.27
C ALA A 67 -11.71 4.37 -4.11
N HIS A 68 -11.39 5.25 -3.16
CA HIS A 68 -10.01 5.63 -2.86
C HIS A 68 -9.15 4.46 -2.36
N LEU A 69 -9.68 3.64 -1.44
CA LEU A 69 -9.01 2.44 -0.93
C LEU A 69 -8.75 1.41 -2.05
N THR A 70 -9.76 1.18 -2.89
CA THR A 70 -9.67 0.26 -4.02
C THR A 70 -8.66 0.74 -5.07
N ALA A 71 -8.62 2.04 -5.35
CA ALA A 71 -7.64 2.62 -6.27
C ALA A 71 -6.20 2.44 -5.78
N LEU A 72 -5.95 2.66 -4.48
CA LEU A 72 -4.66 2.43 -3.85
C LEU A 72 -4.24 0.95 -3.91
N LEU A 73 -5.18 0.03 -3.62
CA LEU A 73 -4.94 -1.40 -3.73
C LEU A 73 -4.60 -1.80 -5.17
N ARG A 74 -5.37 -1.34 -6.16
CA ARG A 74 -5.09 -1.61 -7.58
C ARG A 74 -3.69 -1.12 -7.97
N MET A 75 -3.32 0.09 -7.58
CA MET A 75 -1.98 0.63 -7.85
C MET A 75 -0.89 -0.24 -7.23
N LEU A 76 -1.07 -0.67 -5.98
CA LEU A 76 -0.13 -1.56 -5.31
C LEU A 76 -0.14 -2.97 -5.89
N PHE A 77 -1.21 -3.44 -6.53
CA PHE A 77 -1.32 -4.79 -7.12
C PHE A 77 -0.97 -4.86 -8.61
N ASN A 78 -0.82 -3.75 -9.32
CA ASN A 78 -0.64 -3.73 -10.79
C ASN A 78 0.78 -4.14 -11.26
N ARG A 79 1.30 -5.22 -10.67
CA ARG A 79 2.51 -5.94 -11.07
C ARG A 79 2.22 -7.43 -11.07
#